data_AF-A0A7J9Y8V0-F1
#
_entry.id   AF-A0A7J9Y8V0-F1
#
_cell.length_a   1.000
_cell.length_b   1.000
_cell.length_c   1.000
_cell.angle_alpha   90.00
_cell.angle_beta   90.00
_cell.angle_gamma   90.00
#
_symmetry.space_group_name_H-M   'P 1'
#
loop_
_entity.id
_entity.type
_entity.pdbx_description
1 polymer ?
#
loop_
_entity_poly.entity_id
_entity_poly.type
_entity_poly.pdbx_seq_one_letter_code
_entity_poly.pdbx_strand_id
1 'polypeptide(L)'
;MPESTRNATLTGGNAYIFNPRASKEQQVAAMRYIWEMDLRFRVDPKSAAEDAEETAKDPNGLVGLPKLSAFGPETQAKVDAAEEPFVNVPQENYAGYADRLNELTLSSEPPEDAQQVYTLVSKALQLLLTDSGADPAELLADAEKEVNQVLAAAR
;
A
#
# COMPACT_ATOMS: atom_id res chain seq x y z
N MET A 1 -0.72 -7.36 10.30
CA MET A 1 -0.30 -8.72 10.67
C MET A 1 1.20 -8.79 10.49
N PRO A 2 2.00 -9.18 11.48
CA PRO A 2 3.43 -9.41 11.27
C PRO A 2 3.60 -10.64 10.40
N GLU A 3 4.21 -10.48 9.23
CA GLU A 3 4.58 -11.62 8.36
C GLU A 3 5.79 -12.33 8.99
N SER A 4 5.61 -13.60 9.36
CA SER A 4 6.26 -14.35 10.46
C SER A 4 7.80 -14.51 10.54
N THR A 5 8.61 -13.72 9.84
CA THR A 5 10.08 -13.76 10.01
C THR A 5 10.74 -12.39 10.14
N ARG A 6 10.06 -11.33 9.73
CA ARG A 6 10.45 -9.95 9.98
C ARG A 6 9.29 -9.36 10.75
N ASN A 7 9.50 -8.84 11.95
CA ASN A 7 8.45 -8.17 12.74
C ASN A 7 8.00 -6.90 12.00
N ALA A 8 7.30 -7.08 10.89
CA ALA A 8 7.14 -6.15 9.80
C ALA A 8 5.78 -6.34 9.16
N THR A 9 5.22 -5.24 8.66
CA THR A 9 3.97 -5.23 7.92
C THR A 9 4.26 -5.03 6.44
N LEU A 10 3.51 -5.73 5.59
CA LEU A 10 3.53 -5.47 4.16
C LEU A 10 2.99 -4.07 3.89
N THR A 11 3.69 -3.29 3.06
CA THR A 11 3.18 -2.04 2.52
C THR A 11 2.26 -2.34 1.34
N GLY A 12 1.08 -1.74 1.33
CA GLY A 12 0.22 -1.69 0.15
C GLY A 12 0.43 -0.41 -0.65
N GLY A 13 -0.48 -0.17 -1.60
CA GLY A 13 -0.52 1.03 -2.41
C GLY A 13 -0.60 0.73 -3.90
N ASN A 14 -0.50 1.78 -4.69
CA ASN A 14 -0.43 1.69 -6.15
C ASN A 14 0.93 2.22 -6.62
N ALA A 15 1.46 1.62 -7.68
CA ALA A 15 2.63 2.12 -8.38
C ALA A 15 2.24 2.55 -9.79
N TYR A 16 2.69 3.73 -10.20
CA TYR A 16 2.65 4.14 -11.60
C TYR A 16 3.94 3.71 -12.29
N ILE A 17 3.81 2.78 -13.24
CA ILE A 17 4.94 2.24 -13.99
C ILE A 17 4.83 2.73 -15.43
N PHE A 18 5.91 3.30 -15.96
CA PHE A 18 5.97 3.74 -17.35
C PHE A 18 6.63 2.72 -18.23
N ASN A 19 6.18 2.64 -19.48
CA ASN A 19 6.85 1.83 -20.48
C ASN A 19 8.28 2.37 -20.71
N PRO A 20 9.33 1.57 -20.49
CA PRO A 20 10.70 2.02 -20.69
C PRO A 20 11.01 2.38 -22.14
N ARG A 21 10.17 1.94 -23.10
CA ARG A 21 10.26 2.25 -24.53
C ARG A 21 9.46 3.49 -24.95
N ALA A 22 8.74 4.15 -24.03
CA ALA A 22 8.04 5.39 -24.33
C ALA A 22 9.03 6.51 -24.70
N SER A 23 8.61 7.45 -25.55
CA SER A 23 9.43 8.62 -25.86
C SER A 23 9.62 9.50 -24.63
N LYS A 24 10.65 10.36 -24.63
CA LYS A 24 10.88 11.31 -23.53
C LYS A 24 9.69 12.22 -23.31
N GLU A 25 9.06 12.67 -24.39
CA GLU A 25 7.87 13.54 -24.35
C GLU A 25 6.69 12.81 -23.70
N GLN A 26 6.50 11.52 -24.00
CA GLN A 26 5.47 10.69 -23.37
C GLN A 26 5.74 10.48 -21.88
N GLN A 27 6.99 10.21 -21.50
CA GLN A 27 7.38 10.06 -20.08
C GLN A 27 7.15 11.35 -19.29
N VAL A 28 7.51 12.52 -19.86
CA VAL A 28 7.26 13.82 -19.25
C VAL A 28 5.76 14.10 -19.12
N ALA A 29 4.97 13.82 -20.16
CA ALA A 29 3.53 13.99 -20.12
C ALA A 29 2.88 13.09 -19.05
N ALA A 30 3.31 11.84 -18.94
CA ALA A 30 2.80 10.90 -17.95
C ALA A 30 3.16 11.32 -16.52
N MET A 31 4.38 11.81 -16.28
CA MET A 31 4.77 12.37 -14.98
C MET A 31 3.94 13.61 -14.61
N ARG A 32 3.72 14.52 -15.56
CA ARG A 32 2.87 15.71 -15.34
C ARG A 32 1.43 15.31 -15.01
N TYR A 33 0.90 14.29 -15.70
CA TYR A 33 -0.43 13.77 -15.41
C TYR A 33 -0.53 13.24 -13.98
N ILE A 34 0.40 12.39 -13.54
CA ILE A 34 0.42 11.88 -12.16
C ILE A 34 0.60 13.00 -11.15
N TRP A 35 1.44 13.99 -11.46
CA TRP A 35 1.61 15.15 -10.60
C TRP A 35 0.28 15.85 -10.32
N GLU A 36 -0.46 16.19 -11.37
CA GLU A 36 -1.73 16.89 -11.20
C GLU A 36 -2.84 16.02 -10.61
N MET A 37 -2.89 14.73 -10.96
CA MET A 37 -4.00 13.84 -10.60
C MET A 37 -3.82 13.10 -9.28
N ASP A 38 -2.60 12.95 -8.77
CA ASP A 38 -2.35 12.13 -7.57
C ASP A 38 -1.35 12.71 -6.57
N LEU A 39 -0.36 13.52 -7.00
CA LEU A 39 0.71 13.98 -6.09
C LEU A 39 0.51 15.40 -5.56
N ARG A 40 -0.09 16.30 -6.35
CA ARG A 40 -0.15 17.73 -6.02
C ARG A 40 -0.88 18.01 -4.71
N PHE A 41 -2.08 17.46 -4.52
CA PHE A 41 -2.85 17.66 -3.28
C PHE A 41 -2.16 17.07 -2.05
N ARG A 42 -1.22 16.13 -2.23
CA ARG A 42 -0.45 15.53 -1.12
C ARG A 42 0.72 16.40 -0.65
N VAL A 43 0.99 17.53 -1.32
CA VAL A 43 2.09 18.43 -0.97
C VAL A 43 1.71 19.91 -0.94
N ASP A 44 0.64 20.30 -1.62
CA ASP A 44 0.11 21.68 -1.67
C ASP A 44 -1.15 21.78 -0.81
N PRO A 45 -1.11 22.47 0.36
CA PRO A 45 -2.25 22.59 1.26
C PRO A 45 -3.49 23.20 0.62
N LYS A 46 -3.31 24.09 -0.37
CA LYS A 46 -4.45 24.68 -1.07
C LYS A 46 -5.19 23.62 -1.88
N SER A 47 -4.45 22.85 -2.69
CA SER A 47 -5.05 21.75 -3.46
C SER A 47 -5.58 20.62 -2.57
N ALA A 48 -4.98 20.38 -1.40
CA ALA A 48 -5.52 19.45 -0.41
C ALA A 48 -6.92 19.87 0.09
N ALA A 49 -7.08 21.15 0.47
CA ALA A 49 -8.37 21.68 0.90
C ALA A 49 -9.42 21.64 -0.22
N GLU A 50 -9.05 21.99 -1.45
CA GLU A 50 -9.95 21.93 -2.62
C GLU A 50 -10.43 20.49 -2.89
N ASP A 51 -9.52 19.51 -2.83
CA ASP A 51 -9.83 18.09 -3.03
C ASP A 51 -10.69 17.52 -1.90
N ALA A 52 -10.39 17.87 -0.65
CA ALA A 52 -11.15 17.47 0.52
C ALA A 52 -12.56 18.07 0.52
N GLU A 53 -12.71 19.35 0.15
CA GLU A 53 -14.01 20.00 -0.01
C GLU A 53 -14.85 19.29 -1.08
N GLU A 54 -14.26 18.98 -2.23
CA GLU A 54 -14.98 18.29 -3.31
C GLU A 54 -15.36 16.86 -2.90
N THR A 55 -14.44 16.13 -2.26
CA THR A 55 -14.70 14.78 -1.73
C THR A 55 -15.84 14.80 -0.72
N ALA A 56 -15.87 15.78 0.18
CA ALA A 56 -16.92 15.90 1.19
C ALA A 56 -18.33 16.20 0.61
N LYS A 57 -18.43 16.62 -0.66
CA LYS A 57 -19.73 16.80 -1.35
C LYS A 57 -20.37 15.48 -1.79
N ASP A 58 -19.57 14.43 -1.98
CA ASP A 58 -20.09 13.08 -2.25
C ASP A 58 -20.58 12.46 -0.94
N PRO A 59 -21.85 11.99 -0.85
CA PRO A 59 -22.35 11.27 0.33
C PRO A 59 -21.51 10.05 0.74
N ASN A 60 -20.74 9.46 -0.19
CA ASN A 60 -19.83 8.34 0.07
C ASN A 60 -18.35 8.78 0.14
N GLY A 61 -18.06 10.07 -0.02
CA GLY A 61 -16.71 10.61 0.06
C GLY A 61 -16.21 10.61 1.49
N LEU A 62 -15.00 10.10 1.71
CA LEU A 62 -14.38 10.00 3.03
C LEU A 62 -13.15 10.90 3.09
N VAL A 63 -13.14 11.83 4.05
CA VAL A 63 -12.04 12.76 4.32
C VAL A 63 -11.54 12.53 5.73
N GLY A 64 -10.21 12.45 5.89
CA GLY A 64 -9.55 12.29 7.19
C GLY A 64 -9.18 10.85 7.57
N LEU A 65 -9.25 9.89 6.64
CA LEU A 65 -8.68 8.56 6.85
C LEU A 65 -7.16 8.68 7.06
N PRO A 66 -6.57 7.94 8.01
CA PRO A 66 -5.12 7.96 8.19
C PRO A 66 -4.42 7.33 6.98
N LYS A 67 -3.31 7.94 6.57
CA LYS A 67 -2.55 7.57 5.37
C LYS A 67 -1.08 7.36 5.74
N LEU A 68 -0.42 6.39 5.09
CA LEU A 68 1.04 6.35 5.07
C LEU A 68 1.53 7.41 4.06
N SER A 69 2.18 8.47 4.55
CA SER A 69 2.66 9.54 3.68
C SER A 69 3.91 9.14 2.89
N ALA A 70 3.92 9.47 1.59
CA ALA A 70 5.13 9.40 0.77
C ALA A 70 6.05 10.62 0.98
N PHE A 71 5.58 11.64 1.72
CA PHE A 71 6.29 12.89 1.97
C PHE A 71 6.66 13.02 3.45
N GLY A 72 7.58 13.95 3.75
CA GLY A 72 8.05 14.18 5.10
C GLY A 72 6.95 14.71 6.05
N PRO A 73 7.16 14.58 7.38
CA PRO A 73 6.15 14.92 8.38
C PRO A 73 5.71 16.39 8.35
N GLU A 74 6.61 17.32 8.00
CA GLU A 74 6.26 18.74 7.88
C GLU A 74 5.30 19.03 6.73
N THR A 75 5.45 18.33 5.61
CA THR A 75 4.53 18.45 4.46
C THR A 75 3.18 17.85 4.83
N GLN A 76 3.19 16.66 5.44
CA GLN A 76 1.97 15.98 5.84
C GLN A 76 1.15 16.81 6.83
N ALA A 77 1.79 17.40 7.85
CA ALA A 77 1.10 18.23 8.83
C ALA A 77 0.40 19.46 8.22
N LYS A 78 0.97 20.05 7.15
CA LYS A 78 0.34 21.18 6.44
C LYS A 78 -0.86 20.74 5.61
N VAL A 79 -0.79 19.54 5.02
CA VAL A 79 -1.90 18.95 4.27
C VAL A 79 -3.04 18.56 5.23
N ASP A 80 -2.72 17.89 6.34
CA ASP A 80 -3.70 17.48 7.35
C ASP A 80 -4.47 18.68 7.91
N ALA A 81 -3.75 19.77 8.24
CA ALA A 81 -4.37 21.01 8.72
C ALA A 81 -5.29 21.67 7.68
N ALA A 82 -5.04 21.47 6.39
CA ALA A 82 -5.88 21.99 5.33
C ALA A 82 -7.11 21.12 5.06
N GLU A 83 -7.00 19.80 5.26
CA GLU A 83 -8.11 18.84 5.16
C GLU A 83 -9.04 18.89 6.40
N GLU A 84 -8.54 19.34 7.57
CA GLU A 84 -9.24 19.34 8.87
C GLU A 84 -10.70 19.83 8.82
N PRO A 85 -11.04 20.97 8.16
CA PRO A 85 -12.43 21.47 8.13
C PRO A 85 -13.43 20.53 7.43
N PHE A 86 -12.94 19.59 6.63
CA PHE A 86 -13.73 18.70 5.80
C PHE A 86 -13.76 17.26 6.32
N VAL A 87 -13.03 16.97 7.41
CA VAL A 87 -12.97 15.63 8.00
C VAL A 87 -14.36 15.15 8.39
N ASN A 88 -14.72 13.96 7.89
CA ASN A 88 -16.05 13.37 8.08
C ASN A 88 -16.00 11.91 8.57
N VAL A 89 -14.80 11.41 8.90
CA VAL A 89 -14.61 10.09 9.51
C VAL A 89 -14.32 10.19 11.02
N PRO A 90 -14.77 9.22 11.83
CA PRO A 90 -14.38 9.11 13.24
C PRO A 90 -12.91 8.67 13.37
N GLN A 91 -11.99 9.64 13.41
CA GLN A 91 -10.55 9.38 13.43
C GLN A 91 -10.09 8.56 14.65
N GLU A 92 -10.82 8.64 15.76
CA GLU A 92 -10.59 7.84 16.98
C GLU A 92 -10.65 6.34 16.73
N ASN A 93 -11.46 5.89 15.75
CA ASN A 93 -11.53 4.48 15.38
C ASN A 93 -10.21 3.96 14.76
N TYR A 94 -9.31 4.88 14.39
CA TYR A 94 -8.03 4.56 13.78
C TYR A 94 -6.83 4.87 14.66
N ALA A 95 -7.03 5.25 15.93
CA ALA A 95 -5.93 5.57 16.85
C ALA A 95 -4.87 4.45 16.91
N GLY A 96 -5.32 3.18 16.96
CA GLY A 96 -4.42 2.03 16.96
C GLY A 96 -3.53 1.91 15.71
N TYR A 97 -3.99 2.39 14.55
CA TYR A 97 -3.17 2.47 13.34
C TYR A 97 -2.23 3.68 13.39
N ALA A 98 -2.77 4.87 13.68
CA ALA A 98 -2.01 6.12 13.66
C ALA A 98 -0.86 6.14 14.68
N ASP A 99 -1.13 5.69 15.91
CA ASP A 99 -0.16 5.69 17.02
C ASP A 99 1.02 4.74 16.75
N ARG A 100 0.77 3.66 16.00
CA ARG A 100 1.75 2.59 15.75
C ARG A 100 2.49 2.77 14.44
N LEU A 101 2.02 3.62 13.53
CA LEU A 101 2.54 3.69 12.15
C LEU A 101 4.06 3.90 12.10
N ASN A 102 4.59 4.75 12.99
CA ASN A 102 6.02 5.05 13.07
C ASN A 102 6.86 3.97 13.79
N GLU A 103 6.21 3.00 14.44
CA GLU A 103 6.84 1.88 15.14
C GLU A 103 6.93 0.63 14.24
N LEU A 104 6.18 0.60 13.14
CA LEU A 104 6.12 -0.54 12.24
C LEU A 104 7.36 -0.61 11.35
N THR A 105 7.96 -1.80 11.26
CA THR A 105 8.90 -2.10 10.17
C THR A 105 8.08 -2.33 8.90
N LEU A 106 8.29 -1.51 7.88
CA LEU A 106 7.60 -1.64 6.61
C LEU A 106 8.38 -2.57 5.67
N SER A 107 7.70 -3.52 5.02
CA SER A 107 8.27 -4.41 4.01
C SER A 107 7.53 -4.26 2.69
N SER A 108 8.27 -4.24 1.58
CA SER A 108 7.68 -4.34 0.24
C SER A 108 7.23 -5.76 -0.06
N GLU A 109 6.43 -5.91 -1.12
CA GLU A 109 6.13 -7.19 -1.76
C GLU A 109 7.40 -7.92 -2.21
N PRO A 110 7.35 -9.25 -2.43
CA PRO A 110 8.43 -9.97 -3.09
C PRO A 110 8.80 -9.26 -4.41
N PRO A 111 10.09 -8.96 -4.65
CA PRO A 111 10.50 -8.17 -5.81
C PRO A 111 10.31 -8.93 -7.14
N GLU A 112 10.39 -10.26 -7.10
CA GLU A 112 10.28 -11.14 -8.26
C GLU A 112 9.03 -12.01 -8.13
N ASP A 113 8.22 -12.06 -9.18
CA ASP A 113 7.05 -12.93 -9.32
C ASP A 113 6.11 -12.97 -8.09
N ALA A 114 5.90 -11.81 -7.43
CA ALA A 114 5.07 -11.70 -6.21
C ALA A 114 3.73 -12.44 -6.30
N GLN A 115 3.03 -12.29 -7.43
CA GLN A 115 1.73 -12.93 -7.65
C GLN A 115 1.82 -14.45 -7.67
N GLN A 116 2.89 -15.00 -8.23
CA GLN A 116 3.12 -16.44 -8.23
C GLN A 116 3.49 -16.91 -6.83
N VAL A 117 4.33 -16.16 -6.10
CA VAL A 117 4.66 -16.44 -4.69
C VAL A 117 3.38 -16.50 -3.84
N TYR A 118 2.51 -15.48 -3.94
CA TYR A 118 1.24 -15.45 -3.23
C TYR A 118 0.33 -16.62 -3.59
N THR A 119 0.30 -17.02 -4.86
CA THR A 119 -0.52 -18.15 -5.30
C THR A 119 -0.08 -19.45 -4.63
N LEU A 120 1.23 -19.70 -4.53
CA LEU A 120 1.77 -20.91 -3.91
C LEU A 120 1.54 -20.92 -2.40
N VAL A 121 1.82 -19.82 -1.72
CA VAL A 121 1.57 -19.69 -0.26
C VAL A 121 0.08 -19.79 0.06
N SER A 122 -0.79 -19.24 -0.79
CA SER A 122 -2.25 -19.31 -0.59
C SER A 122 -2.79 -20.73 -0.66
N LYS A 123 -2.19 -21.64 -1.44
CA LYS A 123 -2.60 -23.06 -1.47
C LYS A 123 -2.32 -23.74 -0.13
N ALA A 124 -1.15 -23.50 0.46
CA ALA A 124 -0.81 -24.01 1.78
C ALA A 124 -1.78 -23.48 2.84
N LEU A 125 -2.08 -22.18 2.84
CA LEU A 125 -3.06 -21.59 3.74
C LEU A 125 -4.46 -22.18 3.55
N GLN A 126 -4.90 -22.36 2.30
CA GLN A 126 -6.20 -22.94 1.99
C GLN A 126 -6.33 -24.35 2.54
N LEU A 127 -5.32 -25.20 2.34
CA LEU A 127 -5.28 -26.57 2.86
C LEU A 127 -5.33 -26.59 4.38
N LEU A 128 -4.50 -25.77 5.04
CA LEU A 128 -4.50 -25.63 6.50
C LEU A 128 -5.87 -25.26 7.07
N LEU A 129 -6.61 -24.40 6.38
CA LEU A 129 -7.94 -23.96 6.82
C LEU A 129 -9.06 -24.96 6.52
N THR A 130 -8.86 -25.89 5.58
CA THR A 130 -9.92 -26.83 5.13
C THR A 130 -9.70 -28.27 5.55
N ASP A 131 -8.48 -28.66 5.88
CA ASP A 131 -8.14 -30.01 6.32
C ASP A 131 -7.61 -29.97 7.76
N SER A 132 -8.40 -30.51 8.69
CA SER A 132 -8.03 -30.61 10.10
C SER A 132 -6.83 -31.53 10.37
N GLY A 133 -6.47 -32.38 9.39
CA GLY A 133 -5.30 -33.26 9.46
C GLY A 133 -4.05 -32.67 8.82
N ALA A 134 -4.11 -31.47 8.25
CA ALA A 134 -2.97 -30.84 7.60
C ALA A 134 -1.82 -30.56 8.58
N ASP A 135 -0.59 -30.93 8.21
CA ASP A 135 0.62 -30.54 8.92
C ASP A 135 1.11 -29.15 8.41
N PRO A 136 1.06 -28.10 9.24
CA PRO A 136 1.51 -26.77 8.84
C PRO A 136 2.99 -26.73 8.43
N ALA A 137 3.84 -27.54 9.06
CA ALA A 137 5.27 -27.55 8.78
C ALA A 137 5.57 -28.17 7.41
N GLU A 138 4.88 -29.27 7.08
CA GLU A 138 4.99 -29.92 5.77
C GLU A 138 4.49 -29.00 4.65
N LEU A 139 3.30 -28.39 4.83
CA LEU A 139 2.73 -27.47 3.85
C LEU A 139 3.63 -26.26 3.56
N LEU A 140 4.26 -25.70 4.60
CA LEU A 140 5.19 -24.58 4.44
C LEU A 140 6.49 -25.00 3.76
N ALA A 141 7.03 -26.18 4.08
CA ALA A 141 8.24 -26.69 3.44
C ALA A 141 8.02 -26.96 1.94
N ASP A 142 6.86 -27.50 1.57
CA ASP A 142 6.49 -27.71 0.17
C ASP A 142 6.30 -26.37 -0.57
N ALA A 143 5.59 -25.42 0.04
CA ALA A 143 5.42 -24.09 -0.54
C ALA A 143 6.76 -23.37 -0.73
N GLU A 144 7.67 -23.44 0.24
CA GLU A 144 9.03 -22.88 0.13
C GLU A 144 9.79 -23.49 -1.05
N LYS A 145 9.73 -24.82 -1.21
CA LYS A 145 10.38 -25.51 -2.33
C LYS A 145 9.83 -25.04 -3.69
N GLU A 146 8.52 -24.91 -3.83
CA GLU A 146 7.88 -24.43 -5.06
C GLU A 146 8.24 -22.96 -5.34
N VAL A 147 8.21 -22.10 -4.31
CA VAL A 147 8.59 -20.68 -4.43
C VAL A 147 10.05 -20.55 -4.88
N ASN A 148 10.96 -21.31 -4.28
CA ASN A 148 12.38 -21.27 -4.64
C ASN A 148 12.62 -21.68 -6.10
N GLN A 149 11.82 -22.61 -6.65
CA GLN A 149 11.89 -22.99 -8.06
C GLN A 149 11.46 -21.84 -8.98
N VAL A 150 10.35 -21.16 -8.64
CA VAL A 150 9.87 -19.99 -9.40
C VAL A 150 10.91 -18.88 -9.40
N LEU A 151 11.42 -18.52 -8.22
CA LEU A 151 12.41 -17.45 -8.08
C LEU A 151 13.74 -17.77 -8.77
N ALA A 152 14.11 -19.05 -8.87
CA ALA A 152 15.29 -19.47 -9.63
C ALA A 152 15.09 -19.34 -11.16
N ALA A 153 13.86 -19.50 -11.66
CA ALA A 153 13.54 -19.39 -13.08
C ALA A 153 13.35 -17.95 -13.56
N ALA A 154 13.09 -17.00 -12.64
CA ALA A 154 12.93 -15.58 -12.93
C ALA A 154 14.25 -14.82 -13.15
N ARG A 155 15.39 -15.46 -12.85
CA ARG A 155 16.75 -14.90 -12.98
C ARG A 155 17.37 -15.21 -14.34
#